data_AF-A0A7C5FRM5-F1
#
_entry.id   AF-A0A7C5FRM5-F1
#
_cell.length_a   1.000
_cell.length_b   1.000
_cell.length_c   1.000
_cell.angle_alpha   90.00
_cell.angle_beta   90.00
_cell.angle_gamma   90.00
#
_symmetry.space_group_name_H-M   'P 1'
#
loop_
_entity.id
_entity.type
_entity.pdbx_description
1 polymer ?
#
loop_
_entity_poly.entity_id
_entity_poly.type
_entity_poly.pdbx_seq_one_letter_code
_entity_poly.pdbx_strand_id
1 'polypeptide(L)'
;MHSGRLHPKQWAEDCRLFDPVKWLAMGFRPSPSYFYSFRKRLGTHLRSWNQQILDRAVAEGWTQGDEASIDGTFVAALGSRHRLLKAETLARRVEALRTATAADGRAAGAPATTVCGNPAGGGTATASGGVTATGEPGAAPRVESAAPRRPYWMATTPAGRRRQLYRYRQAQDRLDGLLEHHARRESHKSKSRRRSADQVRIAPSEPEAALGRDKLKTFRPLYNIHLASDLDTPLILDYQVHATTSDAGLFIPTVQAMKRSLGHEPRRALVDGIYATAANLAYAAEHGITIYAPVGKEPVGKEPVGKEPVGKEPVGKEPVGKEPVGKEPVGKESVG
;
A
#
# COMPACT_ATOMS: atom_id res chain seq x y z
N MET A 1 -1.59 -20.90 10.24
CA MET A 1 -1.55 -22.24 9.61
C MET A 1 -2.24 -23.30 10.48
N HIS A 2 -2.40 -23.09 11.78
CA HIS A 2 -3.32 -23.90 12.61
C HIS A 2 -4.60 -23.15 13.03
N SER A 3 -4.49 -21.82 13.25
CA SER A 3 -5.55 -20.97 13.81
C SER A 3 -6.21 -20.01 12.80
N GLY A 4 -6.06 -20.24 11.49
CA GLY A 4 -6.53 -19.33 10.44
C GLY A 4 -5.84 -17.95 10.39
N ARG A 5 -4.93 -17.65 11.33
CA ARG A 5 -4.19 -16.40 11.39
C ARG A 5 -3.18 -16.30 10.25
N LEU A 6 -3.26 -15.24 9.45
CA LEU A 6 -2.42 -14.98 8.28
C LEU A 6 -1.25 -14.02 8.60
N HIS A 7 -0.45 -14.33 9.62
CA HIS A 7 0.67 -13.47 10.02
C HIS A 7 2.00 -14.24 10.10
N PRO A 8 3.06 -13.84 9.38
CA PRO A 8 4.35 -14.55 9.34
C PRO A 8 4.99 -14.89 10.69
N LYS A 9 4.82 -14.04 11.71
CA LYS A 9 5.29 -14.36 13.07
C LYS A 9 4.52 -15.54 13.68
N GLN A 10 3.20 -15.54 13.50
CA GLN A 10 2.35 -16.61 14.00
C GLN A 10 2.68 -17.91 13.27
N TRP A 11 2.96 -17.88 11.97
CA TRP A 11 3.35 -19.09 11.23
C TRP A 11 4.69 -19.66 11.72
N ALA A 12 5.67 -18.81 12.01
CA ALA A 12 6.95 -19.25 12.59
C ALA A 12 6.79 -19.85 13.99
N GLU A 13 5.87 -19.31 14.78
CA GLU A 13 5.49 -19.88 16.08
C GLU A 13 4.71 -21.20 15.91
N ASP A 14 3.79 -21.25 14.94
CA ASP A 14 2.99 -22.44 14.66
C ASP A 14 3.91 -23.62 14.28
N CYS A 15 4.92 -23.39 13.42
CA CYS A 15 5.93 -24.38 13.05
C CYS A 15 6.82 -24.86 14.21
N ARG A 16 6.81 -24.16 15.35
CA ARG A 16 7.57 -24.55 16.56
C ARG A 16 6.71 -25.24 17.60
N LEU A 17 5.43 -24.88 17.68
CA LEU A 17 4.56 -25.29 18.76
C LEU A 17 3.58 -26.39 18.37
N PHE A 18 3.06 -26.42 17.14
CA PHE A 18 2.01 -27.37 16.75
C PHE A 18 2.55 -28.54 15.91
N ASP A 19 2.32 -29.77 16.39
CA ASP A 19 2.84 -30.98 15.76
C ASP A 19 2.34 -31.21 14.32
N PRO A 20 1.06 -30.98 13.97
CA PRO A 20 0.62 -31.07 12.57
C PRO A 20 1.37 -30.11 11.65
N VAL A 21 1.67 -28.90 12.13
CA VAL A 21 2.41 -27.89 11.35
C VAL A 21 3.89 -28.25 11.25
N LYS A 22 4.48 -28.83 12.30
CA LYS A 22 5.84 -29.38 12.25
C LYS A 22 5.94 -30.50 11.22
N TRP A 23 4.96 -31.40 11.18
CA TRP A 23 4.93 -32.51 10.23
C TRP A 23 4.80 -32.01 8.79
N LEU A 24 3.85 -31.09 8.52
CA LEU A 24 3.71 -30.43 7.21
C LEU A 24 4.97 -29.67 6.79
N ALA A 25 5.63 -29.02 7.74
CA ALA A 25 6.91 -28.36 7.52
C ALA A 25 8.09 -29.33 7.46
N MET A 26 7.88 -30.65 7.51
CA MET A 26 8.94 -31.67 7.53
C MET A 26 10.01 -31.41 8.60
N GLY A 27 9.58 -30.93 9.77
CA GLY A 27 10.45 -30.58 10.89
C GLY A 27 11.15 -29.22 10.76
N PHE A 28 11.02 -28.51 9.63
CA PHE A 28 11.60 -27.19 9.47
C PHE A 28 10.99 -26.19 10.46
N ARG A 29 11.85 -25.33 11.03
CA ARG A 29 11.45 -24.25 11.96
C ARG A 29 11.86 -22.88 11.41
N PRO A 30 11.22 -22.39 10.34
CA PRO A 30 11.67 -21.18 9.68
C PRO A 30 11.54 -19.97 10.59
N SER A 31 12.47 -19.02 10.47
CA SER A 31 12.37 -17.77 11.21
C SER A 31 11.21 -16.91 10.71
N PRO A 32 10.66 -15.97 11.52
CA PRO A 32 9.67 -15.02 11.02
C PRO A 32 10.15 -14.27 9.78
N SER A 33 11.44 -13.92 9.73
CA SER A 33 12.04 -13.24 8.56
C SER A 33 12.01 -14.09 7.29
N TYR A 34 12.12 -15.42 7.42
CA TYR A 34 11.98 -16.34 6.29
C TYR A 34 10.59 -16.23 5.66
N PHE A 35 9.53 -16.23 6.48
CA PHE A 35 8.15 -16.03 6.01
C PHE A 35 7.90 -14.63 5.47
N TYR A 36 8.46 -13.57 6.08
CA TYR A 36 8.36 -12.21 5.51
C TYR A 36 9.07 -12.07 4.15
N SER A 37 10.09 -12.90 3.89
CA SER A 37 10.76 -12.94 2.59
C SER A 37 10.10 -13.88 1.59
N PHE A 38 9.06 -14.63 1.99
CA PHE A 38 8.41 -15.65 1.15
C PHE A 38 7.98 -15.09 -0.20
N ARG A 39 7.23 -13.98 -0.21
CA ARG A 39 6.81 -13.29 -1.44
C ARG A 39 8.00 -12.95 -2.35
N LYS A 40 9.12 -12.50 -1.77
CA LYS A 40 10.31 -12.12 -2.54
C LYS A 40 11.02 -13.31 -3.17
N ARG A 41 10.94 -14.49 -2.54
CA ARG A 41 11.60 -15.71 -3.02
C ARG A 41 10.74 -16.49 -4.01
N LEU A 42 9.45 -16.65 -3.70
CA LEU A 42 8.55 -17.52 -4.48
C LEU A 42 7.59 -16.76 -5.38
N GLY A 43 7.41 -15.46 -5.20
CA GLY A 43 6.43 -14.67 -5.97
C GLY A 43 6.63 -14.75 -7.48
N THR A 44 7.88 -14.84 -7.94
CA THR A 44 8.23 -14.99 -9.36
C THR A 44 7.88 -16.38 -9.92
N HIS A 45 7.77 -17.40 -9.06
CA HIS A 45 7.51 -18.78 -9.45
C HIS A 45 6.02 -19.12 -9.46
N LEU A 46 5.21 -18.43 -8.65
CA LEU A 46 3.77 -18.71 -8.51
C LEU A 46 3.03 -18.72 -9.87
N ARG A 47 3.37 -17.78 -10.76
CA ARG A 47 2.75 -17.71 -12.09
C ARG A 47 3.16 -18.91 -12.96
N SER A 48 4.43 -19.31 -12.92
CA SER A 48 4.90 -20.49 -13.65
C SER A 48 4.29 -21.78 -13.12
N TRP A 49 4.08 -21.90 -11.80
CA TRP A 49 3.42 -23.07 -11.22
C TRP A 49 1.94 -23.14 -11.58
N ASN A 50 1.23 -22.00 -11.55
CA ASN A 50 -0.15 -21.94 -12.03
C ASN A 50 -0.23 -22.31 -13.52
N GLN A 51 0.70 -21.81 -14.34
CA GLN A 51 0.78 -22.18 -15.76
C GLN A 51 0.95 -23.68 -15.96
N GLN A 52 1.85 -24.35 -15.24
CA GLN A 52 2.05 -25.80 -15.35
C GLN A 52 0.79 -26.60 -15.01
N ILE A 53 0.00 -26.13 -14.04
CA ILE A 53 -1.29 -26.76 -13.68
C ILE A 53 -2.30 -26.56 -14.81
N LEU A 54 -2.38 -25.35 -15.38
CA LEU A 54 -3.29 -25.03 -16.48
C LEU A 54 -2.92 -25.80 -17.76
N ASP A 55 -1.64 -25.88 -18.12
CA ASP A 55 -1.15 -26.64 -19.27
C ASP A 55 -1.60 -28.11 -19.18
N ARG A 56 -1.45 -28.71 -17.98
CA ARG A 56 -1.88 -30.07 -17.70
C ARG A 56 -3.39 -30.21 -17.80
N ALA A 57 -4.15 -29.30 -17.19
CA ALA A 57 -5.61 -29.34 -17.19
C ALA A 57 -6.20 -29.18 -18.59
N VAL A 58 -5.61 -28.33 -19.44
CA VAL A 58 -6.00 -28.17 -20.85
C VAL A 58 -5.66 -29.42 -21.64
N ALA A 59 -4.44 -29.97 -21.47
CA ALA A 59 -4.01 -31.18 -22.17
C ALA A 59 -4.86 -32.42 -21.82
N GLU A 60 -5.32 -32.52 -20.57
CA GLU A 60 -6.21 -33.59 -20.10
C GLU A 60 -7.69 -33.28 -20.34
N GLY A 61 -8.02 -32.12 -20.92
CA GLY A 61 -9.39 -31.72 -21.25
C GLY A 61 -10.27 -31.38 -20.04
N TRP A 62 -9.68 -31.12 -18.88
CA TRP A 62 -10.41 -30.74 -17.67
C TRP A 62 -11.03 -29.35 -17.78
N THR A 63 -10.35 -28.43 -18.48
CA THR A 63 -10.86 -27.10 -18.76
C THR A 63 -10.44 -26.66 -20.15
N GLN A 64 -11.31 -25.89 -20.80
CA GLN A 64 -10.95 -25.09 -21.97
C GLN A 64 -10.76 -23.61 -21.61
N GLY A 65 -11.09 -23.19 -20.37
CA GLY A 65 -11.03 -21.79 -19.94
C GLY A 65 -11.95 -20.85 -20.72
N ASP A 66 -13.00 -21.39 -21.36
CA ASP A 66 -13.99 -20.63 -22.12
C ASP A 66 -14.96 -19.83 -21.22
N GLU A 67 -15.13 -20.28 -19.98
CA GLU A 67 -16.08 -19.74 -19.02
C GLU A 67 -15.35 -19.26 -17.76
N ALA A 68 -15.37 -17.96 -17.51
CA ALA A 68 -14.62 -17.39 -16.39
C ALA A 68 -15.46 -16.49 -15.50
N SER A 69 -15.34 -16.67 -14.18
CA SER A 69 -15.73 -15.65 -13.20
C SER A 69 -14.54 -14.72 -12.94
N ILE A 70 -14.74 -13.42 -13.11
CA ILE A 70 -13.71 -12.41 -12.88
C ILE A 70 -14.17 -11.46 -11.77
N ASP A 71 -13.45 -11.48 -10.64
CA ASP A 71 -13.74 -10.61 -9.50
C ASP A 71 -12.49 -10.22 -8.69
N GLY A 72 -12.54 -9.02 -8.13
CA GLY A 72 -11.50 -8.39 -7.32
C GLY A 72 -11.82 -8.44 -5.83
N THR A 73 -10.81 -8.73 -5.01
CA THR A 73 -10.94 -8.67 -3.55
C THR A 73 -9.82 -7.89 -2.92
N PHE A 74 -10.19 -6.93 -2.07
CA PHE A 74 -9.22 -6.15 -1.31
C PHE A 74 -8.68 -6.92 -0.12
N VAL A 75 -7.36 -7.11 -0.12
CA VAL A 75 -6.62 -7.73 0.98
C VAL A 75 -5.75 -6.67 1.64
N ALA A 76 -5.82 -6.63 2.97
CA ALA A 76 -4.96 -5.77 3.77
C ALA A 76 -3.49 -6.12 3.53
N ALA A 77 -2.68 -5.10 3.27
CA ALA A 77 -1.25 -5.28 3.20
C ALA A 77 -0.69 -5.63 4.60
N LEU A 78 0.52 -6.19 4.66
CA LEU A 78 1.24 -6.38 5.93
C LEU A 78 1.64 -5.04 6.57
N GLY A 79 1.66 -3.96 5.77
CA GLY A 79 1.85 -2.60 6.24
C GLY A 79 0.80 -2.15 7.25
N SER A 80 1.25 -1.68 8.40
CA SER A 80 0.35 -1.23 9.47
C SER A 80 -0.26 0.14 9.16
N ARG A 81 -1.59 0.25 9.31
CA ARG A 81 -2.33 1.53 9.28
C ARG A 81 -1.86 2.55 10.34
N HIS A 82 -1.26 2.07 11.43
CA HIS A 82 -0.74 2.91 12.52
C HIS A 82 0.68 3.42 12.26
N ARG A 83 1.29 3.06 11.12
CA ARG A 83 2.67 3.42 10.76
C ARG A 83 2.76 4.21 9.45
N LEU A 84 1.66 4.85 9.05
CA LEU A 84 1.62 5.73 7.88
C LEU A 84 2.37 7.05 8.15
N LEU A 85 3.29 7.41 7.27
CA LEU A 85 4.13 8.60 7.40
C LEU A 85 3.72 9.69 6.40
N LYS A 86 3.88 10.95 6.81
CA LYS A 86 3.91 12.12 5.93
C LYS A 86 5.30 12.26 5.29
N ALA A 87 5.39 13.05 4.22
CA ALA A 87 6.64 13.37 3.52
C ALA A 87 7.74 13.87 4.47
N GLU A 88 7.46 14.92 5.24
CA GLU A 88 8.43 15.50 6.18
C GLU A 88 8.94 14.47 7.22
N THR A 89 8.02 13.68 7.79
CA THR A 89 8.39 12.66 8.77
C THR A 89 9.22 11.54 8.14
N LEU A 90 8.92 11.15 6.90
CA LEU A 90 9.70 10.15 6.18
C LEU A 90 11.11 10.67 5.90
N ALA A 91 11.24 11.89 5.37
CA ALA A 91 12.52 12.53 5.07
C ALA A 91 13.42 12.62 6.32
N ARG A 92 12.87 13.12 7.45
CA ARG A 92 13.59 13.18 8.72
C ARG A 92 14.07 11.80 9.19
N ARG A 93 13.24 10.76 9.03
CA ARG A 93 13.61 9.38 9.42
C ARG A 93 14.66 8.77 8.50
N VAL A 94 14.59 9.04 7.19
CA VAL A 94 15.62 8.65 6.22
C VAL A 94 16.97 9.25 6.65
N GLU A 95 16.99 10.54 6.98
CA GLU A 95 18.23 11.22 7.35
C GLU A 95 18.81 10.68 8.67
N ALA A 96 17.97 10.52 9.70
CA ALA A 96 18.41 9.89 10.95
C ALA A 96 18.95 8.46 10.74
N LEU A 97 18.38 7.68 9.81
CA LEU A 97 18.90 6.35 9.44
C LEU A 97 20.22 6.42 8.68
N ARG A 98 20.41 7.42 7.79
CA ARG A 98 21.68 7.64 7.09
C ARG A 98 22.79 7.94 8.08
N THR A 99 22.58 8.88 8.99
CA THR A 99 23.54 9.23 10.05
C THR A 99 23.88 8.03 10.93
N ALA A 100 22.88 7.28 11.40
CA ALA A 100 23.11 6.09 12.22
C ALA A 100 23.85 4.98 11.47
N THR A 101 23.53 4.76 10.19
CA THR A 101 24.21 3.76 9.36
C THR A 101 25.66 4.15 9.05
N ALA A 102 25.92 5.44 8.83
CA ALA A 102 27.28 5.96 8.66
C ALA A 102 28.11 5.82 9.95
N ALA A 103 27.50 6.09 11.11
CA ALA A 103 28.15 5.88 12.41
C ALA A 103 28.49 4.40 12.65
N ASP A 104 27.59 3.48 12.29
CA ASP A 104 27.87 2.04 12.37
C ASP A 104 29.05 1.62 11.49
N GLY A 105 29.14 2.19 10.28
CA GLY A 105 30.24 1.94 9.36
C GLY A 105 31.58 2.41 9.92
N ARG A 106 31.61 3.62 10.52
CA ARG A 106 32.81 4.14 11.21
C ARG A 106 33.22 3.27 12.40
N ALA A 107 32.26 2.83 13.21
CA ALA A 107 32.53 1.95 14.35
C ALA A 107 33.07 0.58 13.92
N ALA A 108 32.63 0.05 12.77
CA ALA A 108 33.15 -1.21 12.22
C ALA A 108 34.53 -1.08 11.56
N GLY A 109 34.89 0.11 11.07
CA GLY A 109 36.17 0.41 10.44
C GLY A 109 37.23 0.99 11.38
N ALA A 110 36.90 1.24 12.65
CA ALA A 110 37.90 1.63 13.65
C ALA A 110 38.84 0.43 13.91
N PRO A 111 40.17 0.60 13.81
CA PRO A 111 41.09 -0.48 14.11
C PRO A 111 40.84 -0.93 15.55
N ALA A 112 40.71 -2.25 15.74
CA ALA A 112 40.73 -2.82 17.07
C ALA A 112 42.07 -2.42 17.69
N THR A 113 42.06 -1.48 18.63
CA THR A 113 43.19 -1.26 19.54
C THR A 113 43.33 -2.53 20.37
N THR A 114 44.05 -3.50 19.80
CA THR A 114 44.65 -4.60 20.53
C THR A 114 45.60 -3.94 21.52
N VAL A 115 45.17 -3.83 22.77
CA VAL A 115 46.10 -3.64 23.88
C VAL A 115 46.86 -4.96 23.99
N CYS A 116 47.92 -5.10 23.19
CA CYS A 116 48.93 -6.13 23.42
C CYS A 116 49.66 -5.74 24.72
N GLY A 117 49.24 -6.30 25.84
CA GLY A 117 50.09 -6.40 27.00
C GLY A 117 51.30 -7.26 26.65
N ASN A 118 52.48 -6.67 26.64
CA ASN A 118 53.74 -7.41 26.58
C ASN A 118 53.83 -8.38 27.77
N PRO A 119 54.18 -9.67 27.57
CA PRO A 119 54.77 -10.47 28.62
C PRO A 119 56.29 -10.49 28.38
N ALA A 120 57.03 -9.68 29.12
CA ALA A 120 58.48 -9.81 29.20
C ALA A 120 58.94 -9.57 30.64
N GLY A 121 59.61 -10.57 31.21
CA GLY A 121 60.41 -10.43 32.43
C GLY A 121 60.03 -11.39 33.56
N GLY A 122 60.68 -12.55 33.60
CA GLY A 122 60.67 -13.44 34.75
C GLY A 122 61.54 -12.92 35.90
N GLY A 123 61.27 -13.40 37.11
CA GLY A 123 62.08 -13.16 38.30
C GLY A 123 61.42 -13.71 39.57
N THR A 124 61.88 -14.87 40.03
CA THR A 124 61.57 -15.55 41.29
C THR A 124 62.14 -14.81 42.51
N ALA A 125 61.38 -14.69 43.61
CA ALA A 125 61.74 -15.17 44.98
C ALA A 125 61.05 -14.38 46.14
N THR A 126 60.45 -15.16 47.05
CA THR A 126 60.38 -15.05 48.53
C THR A 126 59.72 -13.86 49.27
N ALA A 127 58.53 -14.17 49.82
CA ALA A 127 57.98 -13.94 51.16
C ALA A 127 58.42 -12.80 52.11
N SER A 128 57.39 -12.11 52.64
CA SER A 128 57.00 -11.93 54.06
C SER A 128 56.85 -10.50 54.59
N GLY A 129 55.70 -10.26 55.24
CA GLY A 129 55.51 -9.39 56.41
C GLY A 129 55.32 -7.88 56.20
N GLY A 130 54.22 -7.31 56.73
CA GLY A 130 54.19 -5.89 57.12
C GLY A 130 52.86 -5.16 56.89
N VAL A 131 52.18 -4.84 57.99
CA VAL A 131 50.93 -4.07 58.12
C VAL A 131 51.19 -2.57 57.91
N THR A 132 50.31 -1.83 57.21
CA THR A 132 49.60 -0.60 57.66
C THR A 132 49.13 0.31 56.49
N ALA A 133 47.95 0.89 56.71
CA ALA A 133 47.52 2.26 56.37
C ALA A 133 47.13 2.66 54.93
N THR A 134 45.80 2.87 54.77
CA THR A 134 45.12 4.02 54.16
C THR A 134 45.63 4.62 52.85
N GLY A 135 44.78 4.56 51.83
CA GLY A 135 44.85 5.45 50.68
C GLY A 135 43.83 5.06 49.61
N GLU A 136 42.63 5.63 49.67
CA GLU A 136 41.76 5.73 48.51
C GLU A 136 42.47 6.54 47.41
N PRO A 137 42.45 6.11 46.15
CA PRO A 137 42.54 7.02 45.02
C PRO A 137 41.15 7.11 44.40
N GLY A 138 40.59 8.33 44.46
CA GLY A 138 39.30 8.68 43.88
C GLY A 138 39.14 8.16 42.46
N ALA A 139 38.20 7.24 42.29
CA ALA A 139 37.71 6.85 40.99
C ALA A 139 36.97 8.05 40.40
N ALA A 140 37.63 8.75 39.48
CA ALA A 140 36.99 9.70 38.58
C ALA A 140 35.74 9.00 37.98
N PRO A 141 34.58 9.69 37.91
CA PRO A 141 33.39 9.05 37.37
C PRO A 141 33.70 8.65 35.93
N ARG A 142 33.71 7.34 35.66
CA ARG A 142 33.59 6.81 34.31
C ARG A 142 32.27 7.38 33.79
N VAL A 143 32.37 8.44 33.00
CA VAL A 143 31.30 8.84 32.11
C VAL A 143 31.22 7.71 31.10
N GLU A 144 30.47 6.66 31.44
CA GLU A 144 29.89 5.79 30.45
C GLU A 144 29.09 6.71 29.53
N SER A 145 29.70 7.05 28.40
CA SER A 145 29.03 7.69 27.28
C SER A 145 27.89 6.77 26.88
N ALA A 146 26.73 6.95 27.53
CA ALA A 146 25.52 6.24 27.22
C ALA A 146 25.23 6.51 25.76
N ALA A 147 25.40 5.48 24.92
CA ALA A 147 25.12 5.58 23.50
C ALA A 147 23.73 6.23 23.34
N PRO A 148 23.59 7.27 22.49
CA PRO A 148 22.38 8.06 22.45
C PRO A 148 21.16 7.15 22.30
N ARG A 149 20.19 7.31 23.22
CA ARG A 149 18.97 6.48 23.27
C ARG A 149 18.31 6.52 21.89
N ARG A 150 18.35 5.39 21.20
CA ARG A 150 17.86 5.29 19.83
C ARG A 150 16.33 5.43 19.82
N PRO A 151 15.76 6.12 18.81
CA PRO A 151 14.31 6.22 18.69
C PRO A 151 13.66 4.84 18.56
N TYR A 152 12.49 4.64 19.18
CA TYR A 152 11.78 3.35 19.18
C TYR A 152 11.48 2.79 17.77
N TRP A 153 11.40 3.66 16.76
CA TRP A 153 11.10 3.28 15.38
C TRP A 153 12.33 2.80 14.60
N MET A 154 13.54 3.04 15.11
CA MET A 154 14.81 2.70 14.45
C MET A 154 15.27 1.30 14.87
N ALA A 155 15.74 0.50 13.90
CA ALA A 155 16.25 -0.83 14.16
C ALA A 155 17.46 -0.83 15.11
N THR A 156 17.52 -1.80 16.01
CA THR A 156 18.56 -1.93 17.04
C THR A 156 19.90 -2.40 16.49
N THR A 157 19.90 -3.26 15.48
CA THR A 157 21.12 -3.82 14.89
C THR A 157 21.60 -3.03 13.67
N PRO A 158 22.93 -2.95 13.40
CA PRO A 158 23.46 -2.31 12.20
C PRO A 158 22.88 -2.85 10.89
N ALA A 159 22.81 -4.18 10.76
CA ALA A 159 22.20 -4.82 9.60
C ALA A 159 20.69 -4.49 9.47
N GLY A 160 19.99 -4.38 10.60
CA GLY A 160 18.60 -3.94 10.65
C GLY A 160 18.41 -2.52 10.13
N ARG A 161 19.28 -1.58 10.54
CA ARG A 161 19.24 -0.19 10.08
C ARG A 161 19.50 -0.06 8.59
N ARG A 162 20.48 -0.79 8.05
CA ARG A 162 20.73 -0.83 6.60
C ARG A 162 19.49 -1.29 5.82
N ARG A 163 18.86 -2.39 6.25
CA ARG A 163 17.61 -2.87 5.64
C ARG A 163 16.45 -1.88 5.79
N GLN A 164 16.35 -1.21 6.93
CA GLN A 164 15.32 -0.20 7.17
C GLN A 164 15.54 1.03 6.27
N LEU A 165 16.77 1.52 6.16
CA LEU A 165 17.14 2.63 5.29
C LEU A 165 16.82 2.31 3.83
N TYR A 166 17.15 1.10 3.36
CA TYR A 166 16.79 0.65 2.01
C TYR A 166 15.28 0.75 1.76
N ARG A 167 14.45 0.21 2.66
CA ARG A 167 12.98 0.28 2.53
C ARG A 167 12.45 1.72 2.59
N TYR A 168 13.04 2.55 3.45
CA TYR A 168 12.62 3.95 3.59
C TYR A 168 12.99 4.78 2.36
N ARG A 169 14.10 4.46 1.68
CA ARG A 169 14.45 5.07 0.37
C ARG A 169 13.43 4.67 -0.70
N GLN A 170 13.10 3.38 -0.82
CA GLN A 170 12.04 2.94 -1.74
C GLN A 170 10.69 3.63 -1.45
N ALA A 171 10.38 3.85 -0.16
CA ALA A 171 9.20 4.60 0.23
C ALA A 171 9.29 6.08 -0.12
N GLN A 172 10.48 6.69 -0.11
CA GLN A 172 10.68 8.06 -0.52
C GLN A 172 10.44 8.19 -2.03
N ASP A 173 11.10 7.37 -2.83
CA ASP A 173 10.96 7.37 -4.30
C ASP A 173 9.48 7.19 -4.71
N ARG A 174 8.77 6.27 -4.03
CA ARG A 174 7.35 6.05 -4.27
C ARG A 174 6.48 7.23 -3.83
N LEU A 175 6.81 7.87 -2.70
CA LEU A 175 6.07 9.03 -2.21
C LEU A 175 6.20 10.21 -3.17
N ASP A 176 7.37 10.41 -3.75
CA ASP A 176 7.62 11.48 -4.71
C ASP A 176 6.71 11.31 -5.94
N GLY A 177 6.62 10.09 -6.49
CA GLY A 177 5.68 9.80 -7.57
C GLY A 177 4.20 9.98 -7.17
N LEU A 178 3.83 9.68 -5.91
CA LEU A 178 2.48 9.94 -5.41
C LEU A 178 2.18 11.44 -5.29
N LEU A 179 3.16 12.23 -4.86
CA LEU A 179 3.06 13.69 -4.77
C LEU A 179 2.94 14.33 -6.15
N GLU A 180 3.70 13.86 -7.13
CA GLU A 180 3.57 14.30 -8.52
C GLU A 180 2.19 14.00 -9.09
N HIS A 181 1.72 12.76 -8.95
CA HIS A 181 0.38 12.37 -9.40
C HIS A 181 -0.71 13.19 -8.68
N HIS A 182 -0.55 13.41 -7.37
CA HIS A 182 -1.43 14.28 -6.61
C HIS A 182 -1.43 15.71 -7.17
N ALA A 183 -0.25 16.31 -7.39
CA ALA A 183 -0.13 17.67 -7.93
C ALA A 183 -0.80 17.82 -9.30
N ARG A 184 -0.58 16.86 -10.21
CA ARG A 184 -1.26 16.82 -11.52
C ARG A 184 -2.78 16.75 -11.36
N ARG A 185 -3.28 15.89 -10.47
CA ARG A 185 -4.72 15.70 -10.29
C ARG A 185 -5.41 16.88 -9.59
N GLU A 186 -4.70 17.57 -8.69
CA GLU A 186 -5.23 18.75 -8.02
C GLU A 186 -5.13 20.02 -8.89
N SER A 187 -4.23 20.08 -9.88
CA SER A 187 -4.11 21.23 -10.79
C SER A 187 -5.38 21.45 -11.63
N HIS A 188 -6.02 20.36 -12.07
CA HIS A 188 -7.29 20.36 -12.80
C HIS A 188 -8.52 20.72 -11.95
N LYS A 189 -8.36 20.89 -10.62
CA LYS A 189 -9.46 21.25 -9.73
C LYS A 189 -9.49 22.73 -9.41
N SER A 190 -10.69 23.24 -9.14
CA SER A 190 -10.90 24.57 -8.57
C SER A 190 -10.21 24.68 -7.20
N LYS A 191 -9.74 25.89 -6.85
CA LYS A 191 -9.02 26.15 -5.59
C LYS A 191 -9.77 25.64 -4.35
N SER A 192 -11.10 25.76 -4.32
CA SER A 192 -11.95 25.29 -3.22
C SER A 192 -12.01 23.77 -3.04
N ARG A 193 -11.76 23.00 -4.11
CA ARG A 193 -11.80 21.53 -4.09
C ARG A 193 -10.40 20.88 -4.00
N ARG A 194 -9.34 21.70 -4.03
CA ARG A 194 -7.95 21.21 -3.95
C ARG A 194 -7.65 20.68 -2.56
N ARG A 195 -6.94 19.56 -2.51
CA ARG A 195 -6.43 18.97 -1.27
C ARG A 195 -4.95 19.31 -1.09
N SER A 196 -4.51 19.40 0.16
CA SER A 196 -3.09 19.62 0.49
C SER A 196 -2.27 18.35 0.26
N ALA A 197 -1.05 18.52 -0.24
CA ALA A 197 -0.04 17.46 -0.35
C ALA A 197 0.26 16.78 1.00
N ASP A 198 0.04 17.46 2.13
CA ASP A 198 0.23 16.90 3.49
C ASP A 198 -0.73 15.75 3.83
N GLN A 199 -1.80 15.61 3.05
CA GLN A 199 -2.74 14.49 3.16
C GLN A 199 -2.19 13.22 2.53
N VAL A 200 -1.17 13.31 1.67
CA VAL A 200 -0.51 12.14 1.09
C VAL A 200 0.29 11.42 2.18
N ARG A 201 0.04 10.12 2.29
CA ARG A 201 0.67 9.24 3.28
C ARG A 201 1.31 8.06 2.56
N ILE A 202 2.29 7.44 3.22
CA ILE A 202 2.90 6.20 2.75
C ILE A 202 3.21 5.24 3.89
N ALA A 203 3.17 3.93 3.62
CA ALA A 203 3.57 2.87 4.53
C ALA A 203 5.00 2.41 4.18
N PRO A 204 6.05 2.77 4.94
CA PRO A 204 7.42 2.45 4.56
C PRO A 204 7.76 0.96 4.51
N SER A 205 6.94 0.12 5.15
CA SER A 205 7.12 -1.33 5.12
C SER A 205 6.66 -1.96 3.80
N GLU A 206 5.69 -1.34 3.12
CA GLU A 206 5.11 -1.77 1.85
C GLU A 206 4.70 -0.52 1.05
N PRO A 207 5.69 0.23 0.54
CA PRO A 207 5.45 1.50 -0.12
C PRO A 207 4.63 1.37 -1.41
N GLU A 208 4.68 0.21 -2.04
CA GLU A 208 3.95 -0.08 -3.27
C GLU A 208 2.45 -0.23 -3.04
N ALA A 209 1.99 -0.58 -1.82
CA ALA A 209 0.57 -0.80 -1.52
C ALA A 209 -0.26 0.49 -1.67
N ALA A 210 -1.49 0.35 -2.19
CA ALA A 210 -2.42 1.47 -2.26
C ALA A 210 -3.01 1.78 -0.90
N LEU A 211 -3.28 3.05 -0.63
CA LEU A 211 -3.98 3.46 0.59
C LEU A 211 -5.46 3.68 0.29
N GLY A 212 -6.32 2.89 0.91
CA GLY A 212 -7.77 2.98 0.72
C GLY A 212 -8.54 2.46 1.92
N ARG A 213 -9.86 2.42 1.78
CA ARG A 213 -10.74 1.75 2.73
C ARG A 213 -10.98 0.32 2.25
N ASP A 214 -10.92 -0.63 3.17
CA ASP A 214 -11.30 -2.02 2.88
C ASP A 214 -12.82 -2.22 2.94
N LYS A 215 -13.26 -3.48 2.77
CA LYS A 215 -14.67 -3.89 2.88
C LYS A 215 -15.29 -3.57 4.25
N LEU A 216 -14.48 -3.40 5.30
CA LEU A 216 -14.88 -3.00 6.66
C LEU A 216 -14.71 -1.50 6.92
N LYS A 217 -14.62 -0.67 5.86
CA LYS A 217 -14.48 0.80 5.91
C LYS A 217 -13.23 1.30 6.64
N THR A 218 -12.26 0.43 6.90
CA THR A 218 -11.03 0.73 7.61
C THR A 218 -9.98 1.26 6.64
N PHE A 219 -9.50 2.48 6.87
CA PHE A 219 -8.40 3.06 6.08
C PHE A 219 -7.06 2.40 6.43
N ARG A 220 -6.43 1.76 5.44
CA ARG A 220 -5.19 1.00 5.57
C ARG A 220 -4.49 0.80 4.21
N PRO A 221 -3.21 0.39 4.19
CA PRO A 221 -2.58 -0.16 2.99
C PRO A 221 -3.27 -1.45 2.54
N LEU A 222 -3.50 -1.59 1.24
CA LEU A 222 -4.20 -2.72 0.65
C LEU A 222 -3.71 -3.02 -0.77
N TYR A 223 -3.94 -4.26 -1.18
CA TYR A 223 -3.86 -4.70 -2.56
C TYR A 223 -5.23 -5.20 -3.00
N ASN A 224 -5.49 -5.04 -4.29
CA ASN A 224 -6.57 -5.73 -4.95
C ASN A 224 -6.04 -7.02 -5.56
N ILE A 225 -6.56 -8.17 -5.11
CA ILE A 225 -6.28 -9.46 -5.72
C ILE A 225 -7.42 -9.71 -6.70
N HIS A 226 -7.08 -9.68 -7.99
CA HIS A 226 -8.03 -9.91 -9.07
C HIS A 226 -7.87 -11.33 -9.56
N LEU A 227 -8.95 -12.11 -9.53
CA LEU A 227 -8.94 -13.52 -9.91
C LEU A 227 -9.79 -13.72 -11.15
N ALA A 228 -9.32 -14.58 -12.05
CA ALA A 228 -10.13 -15.24 -13.06
C ALA A 228 -10.22 -16.72 -12.69
N SER A 229 -11.39 -17.15 -12.24
CA SER A 229 -11.67 -18.53 -11.88
C SER A 229 -12.46 -19.19 -13.00
N ASP A 230 -12.17 -20.46 -13.26
CA ASP A 230 -13.00 -21.27 -14.13
C ASP A 230 -14.38 -21.49 -13.50
N LEU A 231 -15.42 -21.56 -14.33
CA LEU A 231 -16.78 -21.86 -13.86
C LEU A 231 -17.06 -23.36 -13.78
N ASP A 232 -16.36 -24.16 -14.60
CA ASP A 232 -16.60 -25.61 -14.68
C ASP A 232 -15.70 -26.40 -13.73
N THR A 233 -14.60 -25.78 -13.25
CA THR A 233 -13.58 -26.45 -12.43
C THR A 233 -13.12 -25.56 -11.28
N PRO A 234 -12.45 -26.11 -10.24
CA PRO A 234 -11.86 -25.30 -9.17
C PRO A 234 -10.57 -24.57 -9.58
N LEU A 235 -10.26 -24.49 -10.88
CA LEU A 235 -9.00 -23.91 -11.37
C LEU A 235 -9.05 -22.38 -11.39
N ILE A 236 -7.90 -21.79 -11.10
CA ILE A 236 -7.65 -20.36 -11.29
C ILE A 236 -6.96 -20.20 -12.65
N LEU A 237 -7.68 -19.61 -13.61
CA LEU A 237 -7.24 -19.37 -14.99
C LEU A 237 -6.19 -18.25 -15.08
N ASP A 238 -6.33 -17.22 -14.23
CA ASP A 238 -5.28 -16.22 -14.00
C ASP A 238 -5.50 -15.51 -12.66
N TYR A 239 -4.44 -14.89 -12.14
CA TYR A 239 -4.53 -13.98 -11.01
C TYR A 239 -3.57 -12.80 -11.16
N GLN A 240 -4.01 -11.65 -10.64
CA GLN A 240 -3.22 -10.43 -10.61
C GLN A 240 -3.31 -9.75 -9.24
N VAL A 241 -2.22 -9.09 -8.85
CA VAL A 241 -2.15 -8.33 -7.59
C VAL A 241 -1.85 -6.89 -7.92
N HIS A 242 -2.84 -6.02 -7.74
CA HIS A 242 -2.76 -4.62 -8.08
C HIS A 242 -2.69 -3.75 -6.83
N ALA A 243 -1.79 -2.78 -6.82
CA ALA A 243 -1.79 -1.72 -5.82
C ALA A 243 -2.79 -0.62 -6.21
N THR A 244 -4.08 -0.95 -6.13
CA THR A 244 -5.20 -0.05 -6.42
C THR A 244 -6.30 -0.20 -5.37
N THR A 245 -7.16 0.82 -5.26
CA THR A 245 -8.33 0.84 -4.36
C THR A 245 -9.64 0.65 -5.12
N SER A 246 -9.57 0.27 -6.40
CA SER A 246 -10.73 0.10 -7.26
C SER A 246 -10.44 -0.95 -8.33
N ASP A 247 -11.48 -1.69 -8.70
CA ASP A 247 -11.50 -2.64 -9.81
C ASP A 247 -11.59 -1.99 -11.19
N ALA A 248 -11.80 -0.66 -11.23
CA ALA A 248 -11.97 0.08 -12.47
C ALA A 248 -10.79 -0.14 -13.42
N GLY A 249 -11.11 -0.54 -14.65
CA GLY A 249 -10.12 -0.77 -15.72
C GLY A 249 -9.33 -2.08 -15.61
N LEU A 250 -9.66 -2.98 -14.68
CA LEU A 250 -8.90 -4.23 -14.51
C LEU A 250 -9.44 -5.41 -15.31
N PHE A 251 -10.68 -5.35 -15.82
CA PHE A 251 -11.29 -6.44 -16.61
C PHE A 251 -10.46 -6.80 -17.85
N ILE A 252 -10.20 -5.82 -18.72
CA ILE A 252 -9.46 -6.02 -19.97
C ILE A 252 -8.04 -6.57 -19.70
N PRO A 253 -7.24 -6.01 -18.77
CA PRO A 253 -5.97 -6.60 -18.38
C PRO A 253 -6.06 -8.06 -17.93
N THR A 254 -7.11 -8.44 -17.18
CA THR A 254 -7.33 -9.83 -16.75
C THR A 254 -7.62 -10.74 -17.93
N VAL A 255 -8.53 -10.36 -18.83
CA VAL A 255 -8.82 -11.12 -20.04
C VAL A 255 -7.57 -11.31 -20.91
N GLN A 256 -6.78 -10.26 -21.09
CA GLN A 256 -5.51 -10.35 -21.84
C GLN A 256 -4.46 -11.22 -21.13
N ALA A 257 -4.45 -11.24 -19.80
CA ALA A 257 -3.59 -12.12 -19.03
C ALA A 257 -3.99 -13.58 -19.19
N MET A 258 -5.29 -13.87 -19.11
CA MET A 258 -5.81 -15.21 -19.40
C MET A 258 -5.44 -15.66 -20.81
N LYS A 259 -5.57 -14.78 -21.81
CA LYS A 259 -5.14 -15.08 -23.19
C LYS A 259 -3.69 -15.52 -23.30
N ARG A 260 -2.79 -14.90 -22.52
CA ARG A 260 -1.39 -15.31 -22.49
C ARG A 260 -1.19 -16.67 -21.83
N SER A 261 -2.02 -17.02 -20.84
CA SER A 261 -1.92 -18.29 -20.13
C SER A 261 -2.60 -19.45 -20.88
N LEU A 262 -3.74 -19.22 -21.51
CA LEU A 262 -4.57 -20.26 -22.16
C LEU A 262 -4.44 -20.27 -23.69
N GLY A 263 -3.85 -19.23 -24.29
CA GLY A 263 -3.73 -19.05 -25.73
C GLY A 263 -4.94 -18.34 -26.38
N HIS A 264 -6.06 -18.21 -25.68
CA HIS A 264 -7.26 -17.53 -26.16
C HIS A 264 -8.01 -16.79 -25.04
N GLU A 265 -8.92 -15.91 -25.43
CA GLU A 265 -9.81 -15.19 -24.51
C GLU A 265 -11.03 -16.06 -24.15
N PRO A 266 -11.64 -15.88 -22.97
CA PRO A 266 -12.84 -16.60 -22.60
C PRO A 266 -14.00 -16.19 -23.52
N ARG A 267 -14.89 -17.14 -23.81
CA ARG A 267 -16.14 -16.88 -24.54
C ARG A 267 -17.20 -16.20 -23.66
N ARG A 268 -17.21 -16.55 -22.37
CA ARG A 268 -18.15 -16.02 -21.37
C ARG A 268 -17.40 -15.52 -20.14
N ALA A 269 -17.74 -14.32 -19.69
CA ALA A 269 -17.21 -13.73 -18.47
C ALA A 269 -18.34 -13.33 -17.51
N LEU A 270 -18.39 -13.97 -16.34
CA LEU A 270 -19.27 -13.60 -15.23
C LEU A 270 -18.57 -12.58 -14.34
N VAL A 271 -19.16 -11.40 -14.20
CA VAL A 271 -18.57 -10.27 -13.49
C VAL A 271 -19.61 -9.53 -12.65
N ASP A 272 -19.14 -8.82 -11.63
CA ASP A 272 -19.98 -7.89 -10.89
C ASP A 272 -20.49 -6.74 -11.78
N GLY A 273 -21.62 -6.15 -11.39
CA GLY A 273 -22.26 -5.05 -12.14
C GLY A 273 -21.36 -3.83 -12.37
N ILE A 274 -20.35 -3.62 -11.51
CA ILE A 274 -19.36 -2.54 -11.67
C ILE A 274 -18.51 -2.68 -12.94
N TYR A 275 -18.39 -3.89 -13.49
CA TYR A 275 -17.63 -4.16 -14.70
C TYR A 275 -18.44 -3.93 -15.98
N ALA A 276 -19.76 -3.72 -15.89
CA ALA A 276 -20.63 -3.41 -17.03
C ALA A 276 -20.47 -1.96 -17.53
N THR A 277 -19.21 -1.55 -17.78
CA THR A 277 -18.87 -0.23 -18.31
C THR A 277 -18.87 -0.26 -19.84
N ALA A 278 -19.15 0.87 -20.48
CA ALA A 278 -19.11 0.99 -21.94
C ALA A 278 -17.78 0.52 -22.55
N ALA A 279 -16.65 0.80 -21.89
CA ALA A 279 -15.33 0.36 -22.35
C ALA A 279 -15.17 -1.17 -22.32
N ASN A 280 -15.59 -1.83 -21.25
CA ASN A 280 -15.50 -3.29 -21.15
C ASN A 280 -16.48 -3.96 -22.13
N LEU A 281 -17.69 -3.42 -22.29
CA LEU A 281 -18.68 -3.94 -23.23
C LEU A 281 -18.22 -3.78 -24.69
N ALA A 282 -17.61 -2.65 -25.04
CA ALA A 282 -17.04 -2.44 -26.38
C ALA A 282 -15.90 -3.42 -26.68
N TYR A 283 -14.96 -3.58 -25.74
CA TYR A 283 -13.89 -4.57 -25.86
C TYR A 283 -14.45 -5.99 -26.01
N ALA A 284 -15.44 -6.35 -25.19
CA ALA A 284 -16.04 -7.67 -25.23
C ALA A 284 -16.76 -7.95 -26.56
N ALA A 285 -17.47 -6.97 -27.11
CA ALA A 285 -18.12 -7.08 -28.41
C ALA A 285 -17.11 -7.29 -29.56
N GLU A 286 -16.00 -6.56 -29.55
CA GLU A 286 -14.93 -6.69 -30.56
C GLU A 286 -14.21 -8.05 -30.46
N HIS A 287 -14.07 -8.60 -29.24
CA HIS A 287 -13.35 -9.84 -28.97
C HIS A 287 -14.25 -11.09 -28.90
N GLY A 288 -15.56 -10.97 -29.16
CA GLY A 288 -16.50 -12.10 -29.11
C GLY A 288 -16.74 -12.66 -27.70
N ILE A 289 -16.59 -11.83 -26.67
CA ILE A 289 -16.78 -12.19 -25.26
C ILE A 289 -18.18 -11.80 -24.83
N THR A 290 -18.94 -12.75 -24.28
CA THR A 290 -20.24 -12.47 -23.67
C THR A 290 -20.06 -12.15 -22.20
N ILE A 291 -20.38 -10.92 -21.79
CA ILE A 291 -20.34 -10.51 -20.38
C ILE A 291 -21.71 -10.76 -19.72
N TYR A 292 -21.72 -11.52 -18.64
CA TYR A 292 -22.86 -11.65 -17.74
C TYR A 292 -22.60 -10.83 -16.48
N ALA A 293 -23.40 -9.78 -16.30
CA ALA A 293 -23.30 -8.90 -15.14
C ALA A 293 -24.69 -8.53 -14.62
N PRO A 294 -24.89 -8.41 -13.30
CA PRO A 294 -26.11 -7.85 -12.73
C PRO A 294 -26.28 -6.41 -13.21
N VAL A 295 -27.42 -6.10 -13.83
CA VAL A 295 -27.83 -4.72 -14.09
C VAL A 295 -28.22 -4.06 -12.77
N GLY A 296 -27.57 -2.94 -12.44
CA GLY A 296 -27.96 -2.15 -11.28
C GLY A 296 -29.42 -1.71 -11.42
N LYS A 297 -30.18 -1.74 -10.31
CA LYS A 297 -31.47 -1.04 -10.25
C LYS A 297 -31.18 0.46 -10.30
N GLU A 298 -31.27 1.08 -11.47
CA GLU A 298 -31.41 2.54 -11.49
C GLU A 298 -32.76 2.89 -10.81
N PRO A 299 -32.83 3.97 -9.99
CA PRO A 299 -34.13 4.56 -9.71
C PRO A 299 -34.68 5.03 -11.06
N VAL A 300 -35.87 4.57 -11.44
CA VAL A 300 -36.56 5.04 -12.65
C VAL A 300 -36.61 6.56 -12.60
N GLY A 301 -35.69 7.20 -13.32
CA GLY A 301 -35.73 8.62 -13.55
C GLY A 301 -37.01 8.88 -14.33
N LYS A 302 -37.91 9.69 -13.75
CA LYS A 302 -38.99 10.29 -14.53
C LYS A 302 -38.34 10.92 -15.76
N GLU A 303 -38.70 10.44 -16.94
CA GLU A 303 -38.32 11.08 -18.19
C GLU A 303 -38.57 12.59 -18.07
N PRO A 304 -37.60 13.45 -18.39
CA PRO A 304 -37.92 14.84 -18.62
C PRO A 304 -38.77 14.87 -19.90
N VAL A 305 -40.08 14.99 -19.74
CA VAL A 305 -40.98 15.34 -20.84
C VAL A 305 -40.46 16.64 -21.43
N GLY A 306 -39.81 16.52 -22.59
CA GLY A 306 -39.38 17.66 -23.38
C GLY A 306 -40.60 18.51 -23.70
N LYS A 307 -40.68 19.71 -23.12
CA LYS A 307 -41.46 20.79 -23.72
C LYS A 307 -40.53 21.48 -24.71
N GLU A 308 -40.76 21.23 -25.99
CA GLU A 308 -40.20 22.05 -27.06
C GLU A 308 -40.51 23.53 -26.81
N PRO A 309 -39.56 24.45 -27.00
CA PRO A 309 -39.86 25.87 -27.00
C PRO A 309 -40.49 26.23 -28.35
N VAL A 310 -41.83 26.19 -28.42
CA VAL A 310 -42.56 26.84 -29.52
C VAL A 310 -42.44 28.35 -29.32
N GLY A 311 -41.73 29.01 -30.23
CA GLY A 311 -41.61 30.45 -30.30
C GLY A 311 -42.99 31.12 -30.42
N LYS A 312 -43.19 32.19 -29.64
CA LYS A 312 -44.19 33.21 -29.92
C LYS A 312 -43.49 34.56 -29.89
N GLU A 313 -43.49 35.21 -31.04
CA GLU A 313 -43.10 36.60 -31.22
C GLU A 313 -43.91 37.55 -30.34
N PRO A 314 -43.35 38.72 -29.97
CA PRO A 314 -44.00 39.67 -29.08
C PRO A 314 -45.03 40.51 -29.85
N VAL A 315 -46.31 40.38 -29.49
CA VAL A 315 -47.35 41.32 -29.92
C VAL A 315 -47.58 42.34 -28.80
N GLY A 316 -47.25 43.59 -29.11
CA GLY A 316 -47.38 44.73 -28.21
C GLY A 316 -48.82 45.05 -27.82
N LYS A 317 -48.98 45.57 -26.61
CA LYS A 317 -50.13 46.40 -26.21
C LYS A 317 -49.61 47.64 -25.50
N GLU A 318 -49.94 48.79 -26.06
CA GLU A 318 -49.65 50.13 -25.57
C GLU A 318 -50.34 50.44 -24.23
N PRO A 319 -49.83 51.42 -23.46
CA PRO A 319 -50.36 51.80 -22.16
C PRO A 319 -51.47 52.87 -22.28
N VAL A 320 -52.49 52.78 -21.43
CA VAL A 320 -53.45 53.87 -21.20
C VAL A 320 -53.48 54.17 -19.70
N GLY A 321 -53.10 55.39 -19.35
CA GLY A 321 -52.94 55.87 -17.97
C GLY A 321 -54.24 56.38 -17.32
N LYS A 322 -54.15 56.62 -16.01
CA LYS A 322 -54.90 57.66 -15.28
C LYS A 322 -54.03 58.25 -14.16
N GLU A 323 -54.32 59.53 -13.90
CA GLU A 323 -53.55 60.66 -13.36
C GLU A 323 -53.13 60.64 -11.86
N PRO A 324 -52.24 61.59 -11.46
CA PRO A 324 -51.67 61.68 -10.11
C PRO A 324 -52.47 62.57 -9.16
N VAL A 325 -52.33 62.33 -7.85
CA VAL A 325 -52.71 63.28 -6.79
C VAL A 325 -51.47 63.58 -5.96
N GLY A 326 -51.04 64.85 -5.97
CA GLY A 326 -49.89 65.35 -5.22
C GLY A 326 -50.21 65.74 -3.78
N LYS A 327 -49.15 65.93 -2.98
CA LYS A 327 -48.99 66.96 -1.95
C LYS A 327 -47.51 67.15 -1.60
N GLU A 328 -47.20 68.39 -1.25
CA GLU A 328 -45.94 69.15 -1.33
C GLU A 328 -44.78 68.75 -0.38
N PRO A 329 -43.55 69.25 -0.65
CA PRO A 329 -42.38 69.12 0.21
C PRO A 329 -42.24 70.28 1.20
N VAL A 330 -41.60 70.03 2.36
CA VAL A 330 -41.08 71.08 3.25
C VAL A 330 -39.56 70.91 3.33
N GLY A 331 -38.84 71.86 2.71
CA GLY A 331 -37.43 72.07 2.94
C GLY A 331 -37.20 73.01 4.13
N LYS A 332 -36.04 72.88 4.77
CA LYS A 332 -35.41 73.96 5.55
C LYS A 332 -33.94 74.08 5.16
N GLU A 333 -33.51 75.33 5.25
CA GLU A 333 -32.40 75.98 4.58
C GLU A 333 -31.00 75.62 5.08
N SER A 334 -30.07 75.91 4.17
CA SER A 334 -28.61 76.09 4.23
C SER A 334 -28.15 77.30 5.04
N VAL A 335 -26.91 77.26 5.57
CA VAL A 335 -25.86 78.34 5.53
C VAL A 335 -24.52 77.64 5.85
N GLY A 336 -23.39 77.79 5.15
CA GLY A 336 -23.01 78.61 3.99
C GLY A 336 -21.66 78.17 3.46
#